data_AF-A0A645FD65-F1
#
_entry.id   AF-A0A645FD65-F1
#
_cell.length_a   1.000
_cell.length_b   1.000
_cell.length_c   1.000
_cell.angle_alpha   90.00
_cell.angle_beta   90.00
_cell.angle_gamma   90.00
#
_symmetry.space_group_name_H-M   'P 1'
#
loop_
_entity.id
_entity.type
_entity.pdbx_description
1 polymer ?
#
loop_
_entity_poly.entity_id
_entity_poly.type
_entity_poly.pdbx_seq_one_letter_code
_entity_poly.pdbx_strand_id
1 'polypeptide(L)'
;MLPWLCEISGDRFEYEMNMLLEASSAGYSFNEIDIDTVYIEENKSSYFHPLKDSLKVYLPIIKFSMSSLLSGVLDFLLLGLIQLVTSNLFLAVVGARICSAIFNYTVNKLYVFSKLKHVSIKTSLPRYFILVALIMLLNYGVIDIYYSVIGLSLFLAKILTEITIFFFSYWSQRRFVFVK
;
A
#
# COMPACT_ATOMS: atom_id res chain seq x y z
N MET A 1 4.46 9.23 28.33
CA MET A 1 5.27 8.31 27.50
C MET A 1 5.14 6.86 27.94
N LEU A 2 5.50 6.49 29.19
CA LEU A 2 5.48 5.08 29.66
C LEU A 2 4.18 4.31 29.41
N PRO A 3 2.96 4.83 29.68
CA PRO A 3 1.73 4.11 29.39
C PRO A 3 1.55 3.78 27.90
N TRP A 4 1.87 4.73 27.02
CA TRP A 4 1.82 4.55 25.57
C TRP A 4 2.84 3.53 25.08
N LEU A 5 4.07 3.57 25.62
CA LEU A 5 5.10 2.58 25.30
C LEU A 5 4.65 1.14 25.60
N CYS A 6 3.86 0.92 26.64
CA CYS A 6 3.31 -0.40 26.98
C CYS A 6 2.18 -0.86 26.05
N GLU A 7 1.57 0.05 25.28
CA GLU A 7 0.50 -0.27 24.31
C GLU A 7 1.07 -0.66 22.94
N ILE A 8 2.33 -0.33 22.66
CA ILE A 8 2.97 -0.60 21.37
C ILE A 8 3.24 -2.10 21.24
N SER A 9 2.61 -2.70 20.23
CA SER A 9 2.79 -4.12 19.90
C SER A 9 4.19 -4.42 19.35
N GLY A 10 4.73 -5.61 19.66
CA GLY A 10 5.96 -6.13 19.07
C GLY A 10 7.01 -6.47 20.11
N ASP A 11 8.08 -7.13 19.68
CA ASP A 11 9.24 -7.48 20.52
C ASP A 11 10.55 -7.03 19.84
N ARG A 12 11.54 -6.64 20.65
CA ARG A 12 12.90 -6.24 20.21
C ARG A 12 12.84 -5.18 19.09
N PHE A 13 13.50 -5.40 17.95
CA PHE A 13 13.52 -4.45 16.82
C PHE A 13 12.14 -4.12 16.24
N GLU A 14 11.18 -5.04 16.34
CA GLU A 14 9.81 -4.75 15.89
C GLU A 14 9.13 -3.73 16.82
N TYR A 15 9.39 -3.84 18.12
CA TYR A 15 8.92 -2.87 19.09
C TYR A 15 9.57 -1.51 18.84
N GLU A 16 10.89 -1.46 18.63
CA GLU A 16 11.61 -0.21 18.33
C GLU A 16 11.08 0.46 17.06
N MET A 17 10.88 -0.30 15.99
CA MET A 17 10.33 0.23 14.74
C MET A 17 8.89 0.72 14.91
N ASN A 18 8.03 -0.05 15.58
CA ASN A 18 6.65 0.36 15.83
C ASN A 18 6.60 1.61 16.72
N MET A 19 7.49 1.71 17.72
CA MET A 19 7.65 2.90 18.55
C MET A 19 7.98 4.13 17.70
N LEU A 20 8.97 4.02 16.81
CA LEU A 20 9.34 5.12 15.90
C LEU A 20 8.19 5.47 14.94
N LEU A 21 7.49 4.48 14.38
CA LEU A 21 6.39 4.73 13.45
C LEU A 21 5.16 5.36 14.11
N GLU A 22 4.87 5.00 15.37
CA GLU A 22 3.68 5.45 16.09
C GLU A 22 3.92 6.76 16.87
N ALA A 23 5.17 7.09 17.22
CA ALA A 23 5.54 8.25 18.05
C ALA A 23 4.96 9.58 17.53
N SER A 24 5.09 9.86 16.23
CA SER A 24 4.56 11.09 15.62
C SER A 24 3.03 11.18 15.75
N SER A 25 2.33 10.06 15.53
CA SER A 25 0.87 10.01 15.64
C SER A 25 0.36 10.09 17.08
N ALA A 26 1.21 9.72 18.06
CA ALA A 26 0.95 9.84 19.49
C ALA A 26 1.34 11.22 20.06
N GLY A 27 1.78 12.16 19.20
CA GLY A 27 2.10 13.54 19.59
C GLY A 27 3.52 13.74 20.11
N TYR A 28 4.42 12.77 19.93
CA TYR A 28 5.82 12.89 20.32
C TYR A 28 6.68 13.42 19.16
N SER A 29 7.59 14.34 19.46
CA SER A 29 8.59 14.86 18.53
C SER A 29 9.89 14.07 18.61
N PHE A 30 10.66 14.08 17.53
CA PHE A 30 11.99 13.48 17.48
C PHE A 30 13.06 14.53 17.72
N ASN A 31 14.09 14.15 18.47
CA ASN A 31 15.32 14.90 18.59
C ASN A 31 16.47 13.94 18.27
N GLU A 32 17.23 14.25 17.22
CA GLU A 32 18.39 13.47 16.82
C GLU A 32 19.60 14.01 17.58
N ILE A 33 20.36 13.09 18.18
CA ILE A 33 21.59 13.42 18.89
C ILE A 33 22.69 12.60 18.24
N ASP A 34 23.73 13.29 17.78
CA ASP A 34 24.89 12.62 17.22
C ASP A 34 25.56 11.75 18.29
N ILE A 35 25.80 10.49 17.94
CA ILE A 35 26.51 9.52 18.77
C ILE A 35 27.67 8.94 17.99
N ASP A 36 28.76 8.66 18.69
CA ASP A 36 29.87 7.90 18.12
C ASP A 36 29.45 6.44 17.92
N THR A 37 29.72 5.90 16.73
CA THR A 37 29.45 4.49 16.43
C THR A 37 30.53 3.63 17.06
N VAL A 38 30.26 3.08 18.25
CA VAL A 38 31.18 2.16 18.94
C VAL A 38 30.82 0.71 18.60
N TYR A 39 31.63 0.07 17.76
CA TYR A 39 31.50 -1.37 17.46
C TYR A 39 32.17 -2.19 18.57
N ILE A 40 31.37 -2.85 19.40
CA ILE A 40 31.87 -3.81 20.39
C ILE A 40 31.84 -5.20 19.74
N GLU A 41 33.01 -5.84 19.63
CA GLU A 41 33.16 -7.20 19.06
C GLU A 41 32.50 -7.38 17.67
N GLU A 42 32.64 -6.42 16.76
CA GLU A 42 31.98 -6.43 15.44
C GLU A 42 30.46 -6.64 15.51
N ASN A 43 29.81 -6.19 16.59
CA ASN A 43 28.38 -6.42 16.83
C ASN A 43 28.00 -7.92 16.91
N LYS A 44 28.90 -8.81 17.35
CA LYS A 44 28.57 -10.24 17.57
C LYS A 44 27.40 -10.48 18.53
N SER A 45 27.13 -9.55 19.44
CA SER A 45 25.97 -9.54 20.34
C SER A 45 24.72 -8.88 19.75
N SER A 46 24.82 -8.25 18.58
CA SER A 46 23.67 -7.72 17.85
C SER A 46 22.93 -8.88 17.21
N TYR A 47 21.84 -9.31 17.86
CA TYR A 47 20.89 -10.27 17.32
C TYR A 47 20.02 -9.67 16.20
N PHE A 48 20.51 -8.65 15.48
CA PHE A 48 19.85 -8.12 14.30
C PHE A 48 19.86 -9.19 13.23
N HIS A 49 18.67 -9.61 12.78
CA HIS A 49 18.53 -10.62 11.74
C HIS A 49 18.18 -9.88 10.44
N PRO A 50 19.16 -9.54 9.59
CA PRO A 50 18.95 -8.57 8.50
C PRO A 50 17.77 -8.94 7.61
N LEU A 51 17.61 -10.23 7.31
CA LEU A 51 16.50 -10.72 6.49
C LEU A 51 15.14 -10.64 7.20
N LYS A 52 15.05 -11.08 8.46
CA LYS A 52 13.76 -11.13 9.19
C LYS A 52 13.27 -9.73 9.54
N ASP A 53 14.19 -8.85 9.93
CA ASP A 53 13.85 -7.49 10.35
C ASP A 53 13.55 -6.60 9.14
N SER A 54 14.25 -6.76 8.01
CA SER A 54 13.86 -6.11 6.75
C SER A 54 12.50 -6.59 6.24
N LEU A 55 12.19 -7.90 6.32
CA LEU A 55 10.89 -8.42 5.90
C LEU A 55 9.73 -7.76 6.64
N LYS A 56 9.89 -7.44 7.95
CA LYS A 56 8.85 -6.75 8.72
C LYS A 56 8.57 -5.34 8.22
N VAL A 57 9.59 -4.62 7.74
CA VAL A 57 9.42 -3.30 7.11
C VAL A 57 8.71 -3.41 5.75
N TYR A 58 8.96 -4.48 5.00
CA TYR A 58 8.30 -4.74 3.71
C TYR A 58 6.92 -5.39 3.82
N LEU A 59 6.56 -5.99 4.97
CA LEU A 59 5.29 -6.70 5.16
C LEU A 59 4.05 -5.89 4.74
N PRO A 60 3.90 -4.61 5.08
CA PRO A 60 2.76 -3.80 4.62
C PRO A 60 2.69 -3.67 3.10
N ILE A 61 3.85 -3.51 2.44
CA ILE A 61 3.96 -3.43 0.98
C ILE A 61 3.58 -4.78 0.37
N ILE A 62 4.12 -5.88 0.88
CA ILE A 62 3.82 -7.24 0.41
C ILE A 62 2.33 -7.57 0.55
N LYS A 63 1.72 -7.23 1.70
CA LYS A 63 0.28 -7.42 1.93
C LYS A 63 -0.55 -6.60 0.94
N PHE A 64 -0.16 -5.35 0.69
CA PHE A 64 -0.81 -4.50 -0.31
C PHE A 64 -0.66 -5.06 -1.73
N SER A 65 0.54 -5.53 -2.10
CA SER A 65 0.80 -6.18 -3.38
C SER A 65 -0.08 -7.41 -3.57
N MET A 66 -0.16 -8.29 -2.58
CA MET A 66 -1.01 -9.50 -2.63
C MET A 66 -2.50 -9.14 -2.75
N SER A 67 -2.97 -8.16 -1.98
CA SER A 67 -4.35 -7.67 -2.07
C SER A 67 -4.67 -7.12 -3.46
N SER A 68 -3.78 -6.29 -4.00
CA SER A 68 -3.91 -5.71 -5.35
C SER A 68 -3.88 -6.77 -6.45
N LEU A 69 -3.01 -7.76 -6.32
CA LEU A 69 -2.92 -8.89 -7.25
C LEU A 69 -4.19 -9.72 -7.24
N LEU A 70 -4.70 -10.08 -6.04
CA LEU A 70 -5.95 -10.83 -5.90
C LEU A 70 -7.14 -10.07 -6.48
N SER A 71 -7.20 -8.76 -6.27
CA SER A 71 -8.23 -7.91 -6.88
C SER A 71 -8.11 -7.86 -8.40
N GLY A 72 -6.91 -7.81 -8.95
CA GLY A 72 -6.69 -7.88 -10.41
C GLY A 72 -7.12 -9.21 -11.01
N VAL A 73 -6.82 -10.32 -10.34
CA VAL A 73 -7.29 -11.66 -10.75
C VAL A 73 -8.83 -11.72 -10.69
N LEU A 74 -9.43 -11.19 -9.63
CA LEU A 74 -10.88 -11.13 -9.49
C LEU A 74 -11.53 -10.28 -10.59
N ASP A 75 -10.95 -9.11 -10.92
CA ASP A 75 -11.39 -8.24 -12.00
C ASP A 75 -11.41 -8.98 -13.35
N PHE A 76 -10.33 -9.70 -13.66
CA PHE A 76 -10.22 -10.47 -14.90
C PHE A 76 -11.24 -11.62 -14.98
N LEU A 77 -11.42 -12.37 -13.88
CA LEU A 77 -12.39 -13.47 -13.82
C LEU A 77 -13.83 -12.95 -13.95
N LEU A 78 -14.17 -11.87 -13.24
CA LEU A 78 -15.50 -11.27 -13.30
C LEU A 78 -15.79 -10.68 -14.69
N LEU A 79 -14.82 -10.06 -15.33
CA LEU A 79 -14.97 -9.57 -16.70
C LEU A 79 -15.32 -10.72 -17.64
N GLY A 80 -14.59 -11.84 -17.57
CA GLY A 80 -14.87 -13.03 -18.38
C GLY A 80 -16.27 -13.59 -18.13
N LEU A 81 -16.65 -13.78 -16.86
CA LEU A 81 -17.95 -14.33 -16.49
C LEU A 81 -19.12 -13.42 -16.91
N ILE A 82 -19.03 -12.11 -16.65
CA ILE A 82 -20.11 -11.17 -16.99
C ILE A 82 -20.23 -11.00 -18.50
N GLN A 83 -19.10 -11.03 -19.23
CA GLN A 83 -19.09 -10.97 -20.69
C GLN A 83 -19.79 -12.19 -21.30
N LEU A 84 -19.57 -13.39 -20.77
CA LEU A 84 -20.22 -14.62 -21.24
C LEU A 84 -21.74 -14.59 -21.05
N VAL A 85 -22.23 -14.00 -19.96
CA VAL A 85 -23.66 -13.95 -19.64
C VAL A 85 -24.36 -12.79 -20.36
N THR A 86 -23.75 -11.62 -20.40
CA THR A 86 -24.42 -10.38 -20.82
C THR A 86 -24.15 -10.05 -22.29
N SER A 87 -23.04 -10.55 -22.86
CA SER A 87 -22.50 -10.16 -24.18
C SER A 87 -22.30 -8.65 -24.40
N ASN A 88 -22.48 -7.85 -23.35
CA ASN A 88 -22.32 -6.40 -23.36
C ASN A 88 -21.03 -6.02 -22.65
N LEU A 89 -20.04 -5.60 -23.46
CA LEU A 89 -18.70 -5.23 -23.00
C LEU A 89 -18.73 -4.15 -21.92
N PHE A 90 -19.63 -3.17 -22.04
CA PHE A 90 -19.72 -2.07 -21.08
C PHE A 90 -20.14 -2.57 -19.70
N LEU A 91 -21.18 -3.41 -19.64
CA LEU A 91 -21.66 -3.98 -18.37
C LEU A 91 -20.63 -4.92 -17.75
N ALA A 92 -19.90 -5.69 -18.57
CA ALA A 92 -18.82 -6.55 -18.11
C ALA A 92 -17.67 -5.77 -17.48
N VAL A 93 -17.19 -4.71 -18.16
CA VAL A 93 -16.09 -3.88 -17.67
C VAL A 93 -16.49 -3.13 -16.40
N VAL A 94 -17.66 -2.48 -16.39
CA VAL A 94 -18.11 -1.69 -15.23
C VAL A 94 -18.41 -2.60 -14.03
N GLY A 95 -19.11 -3.71 -14.25
CA GLY A 95 -19.47 -4.65 -13.19
C GLY A 95 -18.25 -5.29 -12.55
N ALA A 96 -17.31 -5.78 -13.37
CA ALA A 96 -16.05 -6.34 -12.88
C ALA A 96 -15.28 -5.31 -12.05
N ARG A 97 -15.19 -4.06 -12.55
CA ARG A 97 -14.44 -2.99 -11.90
C ARG A 97 -15.01 -2.57 -10.55
N ILE A 98 -16.34 -2.51 -10.44
CA ILE A 98 -17.00 -2.18 -9.17
C ILE A 98 -16.74 -3.29 -8.14
N CYS A 99 -16.95 -4.55 -8.51
CA CYS A 99 -16.76 -5.68 -7.62
C CYS A 99 -15.30 -5.86 -7.19
N SER A 100 -14.34 -5.73 -8.11
CA SER A 100 -12.92 -5.84 -7.82
C SER A 100 -12.42 -4.71 -6.92
N ALA A 101 -12.91 -3.48 -7.14
CA ALA A 101 -12.60 -2.33 -6.29
C ALA A 101 -13.15 -2.50 -4.85
N ILE A 102 -14.39 -2.99 -4.71
CA ILE A 102 -14.99 -3.27 -3.39
C ILE A 102 -14.18 -4.33 -2.64
N PHE A 103 -13.79 -5.41 -3.33
CA PHE A 103 -12.94 -6.44 -2.75
C PHE A 103 -11.57 -5.89 -2.34
N ASN A 104 -10.91 -5.12 -3.22
CA ASN A 104 -9.61 -4.51 -2.96
C ASN A 104 -9.64 -3.61 -1.72
N TYR A 105 -10.65 -2.74 -1.64
CA TYR A 105 -10.85 -1.86 -0.49
C TYR A 105 -11.07 -2.65 0.80
N THR A 106 -11.90 -3.70 0.75
CA THR A 106 -12.25 -4.52 1.91
C THR A 106 -11.02 -5.26 2.45
N VAL A 107 -10.22 -5.88 1.58
CA VAL A 107 -8.99 -6.58 1.95
C VAL A 107 -7.93 -5.59 2.44
N ASN A 108 -7.75 -4.46 1.76
CA ASN A 108 -6.80 -3.44 2.22
C ASN A 108 -7.17 -2.90 3.60
N LYS A 109 -8.44 -2.60 3.85
CA LYS A 109 -8.90 -2.11 5.14
C LYS A 109 -8.77 -3.14 6.26
N LEU A 110 -9.16 -4.40 6.00
CA LEU A 110 -9.24 -5.42 7.05
C LEU A 110 -7.92 -6.14 7.30
N TYR A 111 -7.04 -6.30 6.30
CA TYR A 111 -5.84 -7.12 6.39
C TYR A 111 -4.53 -6.34 6.22
N VAL A 112 -4.49 -5.35 5.31
CA VAL A 112 -3.27 -4.57 5.05
C VAL A 112 -3.10 -3.47 6.10
N PHE A 113 -4.17 -2.74 6.38
CA PHE A 113 -4.20 -1.59 7.29
C PHE A 113 -4.93 -1.89 8.60
N SER A 114 -4.96 -3.17 9.02
CA SER A 114 -5.71 -3.66 10.20
C SER A 114 -5.31 -3.00 11.53
N LYS A 115 -4.10 -2.44 11.62
CA LYS A 115 -3.64 -1.66 12.79
C LYS A 115 -4.32 -0.28 12.88
N LEU A 116 -4.96 0.23 11.81
CA LEU A 116 -5.65 1.52 11.75
C LEU A 116 -7.18 1.39 12.01
N LYS A 117 -7.57 0.51 12.95
CA LYS A 117 -8.96 0.08 13.26
C LYS A 117 -9.97 1.21 13.55
N HIS A 118 -9.54 2.45 13.74
CA HIS A 118 -10.39 3.59 14.12
C HIS A 118 -10.93 4.41 12.93
N VAL A 119 -10.61 4.08 11.68
CA VAL A 119 -11.09 4.85 10.52
C VAL A 119 -12.50 4.39 10.09
N SER A 120 -13.49 5.28 10.28
CA SER A 120 -14.88 5.07 9.86
C SER A 120 -14.99 4.67 8.38
N ILE A 121 -15.82 3.67 8.08
CA ILE A 121 -16.11 3.22 6.71
C ILE A 121 -16.70 4.36 5.87
N LYS A 122 -17.44 5.28 6.48
CA LYS A 122 -18.14 6.37 5.77
C LYS A 122 -17.19 7.47 5.24
N THR A 123 -16.02 7.65 5.82
CA THR A 123 -15.03 8.65 5.40
C THR A 123 -13.95 8.09 4.46
N SER A 124 -13.62 6.80 4.60
CA SER A 124 -12.57 6.14 3.81
C SER A 124 -13.06 5.67 2.43
N LEU A 125 -14.32 5.28 2.29
CA LEU A 125 -14.91 4.82 1.02
C LEU A 125 -14.89 5.89 -0.10
N PRO A 126 -15.38 7.13 0.10
CA PRO A 126 -15.37 8.14 -0.96
C PRO A 126 -13.96 8.60 -1.33
N ARG A 127 -13.03 8.68 -0.35
CA ARG A 127 -11.61 8.99 -0.61
C ARG A 127 -10.94 7.92 -1.48
N TYR A 128 -11.27 6.65 -1.23
CA TYR A 128 -10.77 5.54 -2.04
C TYR A 128 -11.32 5.59 -3.48
N PHE A 129 -12.62 5.83 -3.67
CA PHE A 129 -13.19 5.94 -5.01
C PHE A 129 -12.63 7.13 -5.80
N ILE A 130 -12.44 8.29 -5.16
CA ILE A 130 -11.74 9.44 -5.77
C ILE A 130 -10.32 9.06 -6.17
N LEU A 131 -9.61 8.33 -5.31
CA LEU A 131 -8.25 7.88 -5.62
C LEU A 131 -8.24 6.92 -6.82
N VAL A 132 -9.17 5.97 -6.89
CA VAL A 132 -9.29 5.03 -8.02
C VAL A 132 -9.57 5.78 -9.33
N ALA A 133 -10.45 6.77 -9.31
CA ALA A 133 -10.73 7.61 -10.48
C ALA A 133 -9.49 8.42 -10.90
N LEU A 134 -8.76 9.00 -9.95
CA LEU A 134 -7.52 9.73 -10.20
C LEU A 134 -6.43 8.80 -10.76
N ILE A 135 -6.27 7.61 -10.19
CA ILE A 135 -5.33 6.59 -10.67
C ILE A 135 -5.65 6.19 -12.11
N MET A 136 -6.93 6.07 -12.45
CA MET A 136 -7.36 5.72 -13.80
C MET A 136 -6.95 6.81 -14.81
N LEU A 137 -7.15 8.09 -14.46
CA LEU A 137 -6.71 9.22 -15.28
C LEU A 137 -5.18 9.29 -15.39
N LEU A 138 -4.48 9.10 -14.28
CA LEU A 138 -3.02 9.09 -14.24
C LEU A 138 -2.42 7.92 -15.03
N ASN A 139 -3.05 6.74 -15.04
CA ASN A 139 -2.57 5.59 -15.82
C ASN A 139 -2.52 5.94 -17.31
N TYR A 140 -3.56 6.58 -17.84
CA TYR A 140 -3.56 7.06 -19.23
C TYR A 140 -2.46 8.12 -19.46
N GLY A 141 -2.40 9.15 -18.61
CA GLY A 141 -1.44 10.25 -18.76
C GLY A 141 0.03 9.80 -18.69
N VAL A 142 0.35 8.86 -17.79
CA VAL A 142 1.72 8.34 -17.64
C VAL A 142 2.09 7.43 -18.82
N ILE A 143 1.16 6.61 -19.34
CA ILE A 143 1.38 5.86 -20.58
C ILE A 143 1.67 6.82 -21.73
N ASP A 144 0.87 7.87 -21.88
CA ASP A 144 1.05 8.85 -22.96
C ASP A 144 2.38 9.60 -22.84
N ILE A 145 2.80 9.99 -21.63
CA ILE A 145 4.13 10.60 -21.41
C ILE A 145 5.25 9.61 -21.79
N TYR A 146 5.17 8.37 -21.32
CA TYR A 146 6.20 7.36 -21.61
C TYR A 146 6.27 6.98 -23.08
N TYR A 147 5.13 6.91 -23.76
CA TYR A 147 5.05 6.57 -25.18
C TYR A 147 5.38 7.76 -26.08
N SER A 148 4.70 8.88 -25.91
CA SER A 148 4.73 10.04 -26.82
C SER A 148 5.89 10.99 -26.55
N VAL A 149 6.33 11.15 -25.28
CA VAL A 149 7.41 12.10 -24.92
C VAL A 149 8.75 11.41 -24.79
N ILE A 150 8.80 10.24 -24.13
CA ILE A 150 10.05 9.49 -23.94
C ILE A 150 10.36 8.58 -25.14
N GLY A 151 9.35 8.24 -25.96
CA GLY A 151 9.54 7.39 -27.14
C GLY A 151 9.74 5.91 -26.80
N LEU A 152 9.26 5.46 -25.63
CA LEU A 152 9.31 4.05 -25.27
C LEU A 152 8.35 3.24 -26.13
N SER A 153 8.70 1.99 -26.40
CA SER A 153 7.73 1.05 -26.98
C SER A 153 6.49 0.98 -26.08
N LEU A 154 5.30 0.86 -26.67
CA LEU A 154 4.03 0.79 -25.94
C LEU A 154 4.06 -0.26 -24.81
N PHE A 155 4.75 -1.37 -25.04
CA PHE A 155 4.91 -2.45 -24.07
C PHE A 155 5.74 -2.02 -22.85
N LEU A 156 6.91 -1.40 -23.07
CA LEU A 156 7.76 -0.85 -22.01
C LEU A 156 7.07 0.28 -21.24
N ALA A 157 6.41 1.19 -21.97
CA ALA A 157 5.62 2.26 -21.38
C ALA A 157 4.53 1.70 -20.45
N LYS A 158 3.81 0.65 -20.88
CA LYS A 158 2.77 0.02 -20.07
C LYS A 158 3.32 -0.57 -18.77
N ILE A 159 4.41 -1.34 -18.83
CA ILE A 159 5.01 -1.96 -17.63
C ILE A 159 5.48 -0.89 -16.64
N LEU A 160 6.20 0.12 -17.13
CA LEU A 160 6.71 1.19 -16.26
C LEU A 160 5.58 2.00 -15.64
N THR A 161 4.49 2.26 -16.37
CA THR A 161 3.33 2.94 -15.81
C THR A 161 2.69 2.13 -14.69
N GLU A 162 2.50 0.82 -14.85
CA GLU A 162 1.91 -0.02 -13.79
C GLU A 162 2.76 0.03 -12.51
N ILE A 163 4.10 0.03 -12.62
CA ILE A 163 5.01 0.15 -11.48
C ILE A 163 4.85 1.53 -10.82
N THR A 164 4.90 2.62 -11.59
CA THR A 164 4.78 4.00 -11.09
C THR A 164 3.43 4.21 -10.38
N ILE A 165 2.35 3.77 -11.02
CA ILE A 165 1.00 3.88 -10.49
C ILE A 165 0.82 3.02 -9.23
N PHE A 166 1.45 1.84 -9.18
CA PHE A 166 1.42 0.98 -8.00
C PHE A 166 2.00 1.69 -6.77
N PHE A 167 3.19 2.28 -6.89
CA PHE A 167 3.82 3.02 -5.79
C PHE A 167 3.02 4.26 -5.39
N PHE A 168 2.52 5.02 -6.37
CA PHE A 168 1.68 6.19 -6.12
C PHE A 168 0.37 5.81 -5.40
N SER A 169 -0.26 4.72 -5.84
CA SER A 169 -1.47 4.18 -5.21
C SER A 169 -1.22 3.78 -3.77
N TYR A 170 -0.14 3.04 -3.50
CA TYR A 170 0.23 2.65 -2.14
C TYR A 170 0.49 3.86 -1.25
N TRP A 171 1.31 4.81 -1.72
CA TRP A 171 1.63 6.04 -0.99
C TRP A 171 0.38 6.86 -0.69
N SER A 172 -0.51 7.01 -1.68
CA SER A 172 -1.73 7.80 -1.54
C SER A 172 -2.74 7.14 -0.60
N GLN A 173 -2.90 5.81 -0.67
CA GLN A 173 -3.77 5.08 0.24
C GLN A 173 -3.28 5.20 1.69
N ARG A 174 -1.97 5.04 1.91
CA ARG A 174 -1.35 5.18 3.23
C ARG A 174 -1.47 6.59 3.80
N ARG A 175 -1.32 7.63 2.97
CA ARG A 175 -1.21 9.03 3.42
C ARG A 175 -2.51 9.84 3.38
N PHE A 176 -3.50 9.44 2.59
CA PHE A 176 -4.73 10.23 2.41
C PHE A 176 -6.02 9.42 2.67
N VAL A 177 -6.04 8.13 2.33
CA VAL A 177 -7.26 7.32 2.45
C VAL A 177 -7.42 6.75 3.85
N PHE A 178 -6.33 6.26 4.46
CA PHE A 178 -6.35 5.59 5.77
C PHE A 178 -5.76 6.43 6.91
N VAL A 179 -5.76 7.76 6.78
CA VAL A 179 -5.37 8.68 7.85
C VAL A 179 -6.61 9.12 8.64
N LYS A 180 -6.49 9.16 9.97
CA LYS A 180 -7.52 9.59 10.93
C LYS A 180 -8.09 10.96 10.56
#